data_AF-A0A916V7Z6-F1
#
_entry.id   AF-A0A916V7Z6-F1
#
_cell.length_a   1.000
_cell.length_b   1.000
_cell.length_c   1.000
_cell.angle_alpha   90.00
_cell.angle_beta   90.00
_cell.angle_gamma   90.00
#
_symmetry.space_group_name_H-M   'P 1'
#
loop_
_entity.id
_entity.type
_entity.pdbx_description
1 polymer ?
#
loop_
_entity_poly.entity_id
_entity_poly.type
_entity_poly.pdbx_seq_one_letter_code
_entity_poly.pdbx_strand_id
1 'polypeptide(L)'
;MSKGKELSEQEIVDTLKETKSLLTVLVEGKDDASVYRYLEDQINDLIDIDDVDVLICGGRPKLLNVFERRHEFKNTKTVFLADKDMWFFVGVPREYEKIVFTDGYSIENDLYIEPNFNRFLDKGDVKKFDNLIIELSTWFAFEVNRYKETGDSQCDIHVDIICPNNTLCPDFKQRINFVNPSQEDVDFIYHQYIRALRGKNLFQALLRFLTRRTSNYSQANLLELGARVLANPRMDILVKSIVDRFQEYG
;
A
#
# COMPACT_ATOMS: atom_id res chain seq x y z
N MET A 1 -25.12 -1.52 2.80
CA MET A 1 -23.76 -1.36 3.36
C MET A 1 -23.72 -0.03 4.10
N SER A 2 -23.76 -0.10 5.43
CA SER A 2 -23.67 1.08 6.31
C SER A 2 -22.32 1.76 6.04
N LYS A 3 -22.33 3.06 5.73
CA LYS A 3 -21.11 3.87 5.81
C LYS A 3 -20.71 3.87 7.29
N GLY A 4 -19.83 2.94 7.68
CA GLY A 4 -19.29 2.86 9.03
C GLY A 4 -18.74 4.24 9.42
N LYS A 5 -19.25 4.77 10.53
CA LYS A 5 -18.78 6.02 11.11
C LYS A 5 -17.27 5.87 11.35
N GLU A 6 -16.46 6.76 10.77
CA GLU A 6 -15.04 6.79 11.13
C GLU A 6 -14.91 7.15 12.60
N LEU A 7 -14.24 6.31 13.36
CA LEU A 7 -13.96 6.55 14.76
C LEU A 7 -12.92 7.67 14.89
N SER A 8 -13.12 8.54 15.87
CA SER A 8 -12.09 9.48 16.32
C SER A 8 -10.94 8.75 17.01
N GLU A 9 -9.80 9.42 17.15
CA GLU A 9 -8.64 8.89 17.90
C GLU A 9 -9.03 8.44 19.30
N GLN A 10 -9.87 9.23 19.97
CA GLN A 10 -10.34 8.92 21.32
C GLN A 10 -11.25 7.68 21.34
N GLU A 11 -12.22 7.59 20.41
CA GLU A 11 -13.08 6.41 20.30
C GLU A 11 -12.27 5.13 20.02
N ILE A 12 -11.23 5.20 19.19
CA ILE A 12 -10.33 4.06 18.93
C ILE A 12 -9.61 3.64 20.22
N VAL A 13 -8.99 4.59 20.91
CA VAL A 13 -8.27 4.31 22.17
C VAL A 13 -9.20 3.74 23.23
N ASP A 14 -10.42 4.27 23.37
CA ASP A 14 -11.39 3.78 24.34
C ASP A 14 -11.90 2.38 23.98
N THR A 15 -12.13 2.11 22.69
CA THR A 15 -12.47 0.76 22.19
C THR A 15 -11.36 -0.24 22.54
N LEU A 16 -10.09 0.14 22.33
CA LEU A 16 -8.95 -0.72 22.66
C LEU A 16 -8.82 -0.96 24.16
N LYS A 17 -9.10 0.03 25.01
CA LYS A 17 -9.10 -0.15 26.48
C LYS A 17 -10.16 -1.14 26.97
N GLU A 18 -11.31 -1.19 26.30
CA GLU A 18 -12.41 -2.09 26.63
C GLU A 18 -12.18 -3.51 26.08
N THR A 19 -11.43 -3.63 24.99
CA THR A 19 -11.08 -4.90 24.34
C THR A 19 -10.01 -5.63 25.16
N LYS A 20 -10.34 -6.80 25.73
CA LYS A 20 -9.43 -7.53 26.64
C LYS A 20 -8.91 -8.87 26.13
N SER A 21 -9.61 -9.51 25.19
CA SER A 21 -9.28 -10.88 24.75
C SER A 21 -9.01 -11.02 23.25
N LEU A 22 -9.42 -10.05 22.44
CA LEU A 22 -9.23 -10.08 20.99
C LEU A 22 -7.82 -9.61 20.64
N LEU A 23 -7.19 -10.29 19.69
CA LEU A 23 -6.00 -9.78 19.02
C LEU A 23 -6.47 -8.70 18.04
N THR A 24 -5.84 -7.53 18.04
CA THR A 24 -6.28 -6.43 17.16
C THR A 24 -5.16 -5.97 16.25
N VAL A 25 -5.40 -5.93 14.95
CA VAL A 25 -4.53 -5.28 13.97
C VAL A 25 -5.12 -3.91 13.62
N LEU A 26 -4.40 -2.84 13.95
CA LEU A 26 -4.77 -1.48 13.55
C LEU A 26 -4.13 -1.14 12.20
N VAL A 27 -4.94 -0.69 11.25
CA VAL A 27 -4.50 -0.36 9.88
C VAL A 27 -4.79 1.08 9.51
N GLU A 28 -3.99 1.67 8.63
CA GLU A 28 -4.17 3.07 8.20
C GLU A 28 -5.52 3.28 7.49
N GLY A 29 -5.69 2.67 6.32
CA GLY A 29 -6.66 3.08 5.32
C GLY A 29 -7.88 2.19 5.22
N LYS A 30 -8.84 2.67 4.43
CA LYS A 30 -9.95 1.84 3.90
C LYS A 30 -9.52 1.18 2.59
N ASP A 31 -8.28 0.73 2.49
CA ASP A 31 -7.86 -0.08 1.35
C ASP A 31 -8.86 -1.22 1.18
N ASP A 32 -8.97 -1.70 -0.06
CA ASP A 32 -10.09 -2.53 -0.50
C ASP A 32 -10.38 -3.60 0.56
N ALA A 33 -11.58 -3.59 1.15
CA ALA A 33 -11.88 -4.37 2.36
C ALA A 33 -11.61 -5.87 2.17
N SER A 34 -11.52 -6.33 0.92
CA SER A 34 -11.07 -7.66 0.53
C SER A 34 -9.63 -7.98 0.95
N VAL A 35 -8.70 -7.02 0.91
CA VAL A 35 -7.30 -7.17 1.32
C VAL A 35 -7.20 -7.38 2.82
N TYR A 36 -7.88 -6.53 3.61
CA TYR A 36 -7.88 -6.66 5.07
C TYR A 36 -8.59 -7.92 5.56
N ARG A 37 -9.71 -8.31 4.92
CA ARG A 37 -10.34 -9.61 5.20
C ARG A 37 -9.43 -10.78 4.86
N TYR A 38 -8.67 -10.69 3.77
CA TYR A 38 -7.67 -11.71 3.45
C TYR A 38 -6.58 -11.78 4.52
N LEU A 39 -6.06 -10.64 4.98
CA LEU A 39 -5.10 -10.60 6.09
C LEU A 39 -5.68 -11.24 7.35
N GLU A 40 -6.92 -10.91 7.71
CA GLU A 40 -7.65 -11.50 8.84
C GLU A 40 -7.74 -13.04 8.71
N ASP A 41 -8.24 -13.54 7.57
CA ASP A 41 -8.34 -14.97 7.26
C ASP A 41 -6.97 -15.68 7.42
N GLN A 42 -5.90 -15.11 6.85
CA GLN A 42 -4.56 -15.71 6.90
C GLN A 42 -3.90 -15.67 8.27
N ILE A 43 -4.13 -14.61 9.05
CA ILE A 43 -3.61 -14.57 10.42
C ILE A 43 -4.32 -15.66 11.22
N ASN A 44 -5.65 -15.73 11.21
CA ASN A 44 -6.43 -16.73 11.94
C ASN A 44 -5.99 -18.17 11.59
N ASP A 45 -5.78 -18.47 10.29
CA ASP A 45 -5.28 -19.77 9.83
C ASP A 45 -3.90 -20.14 10.43
N LEU A 46 -3.03 -19.15 10.69
CA LEU A 46 -1.67 -19.38 11.19
C LEU A 46 -1.57 -19.45 12.71
N ILE A 47 -2.40 -18.72 13.45
CA ILE A 47 -2.31 -18.65 14.91
C ILE A 47 -3.23 -19.61 15.64
N ASP A 48 -4.07 -20.40 14.94
CA ASP A 48 -5.04 -21.36 15.52
C ASP A 48 -5.86 -20.73 16.67
N ILE A 49 -6.12 -19.43 16.53
CA ILE A 49 -6.93 -18.59 17.42
C ILE A 49 -7.94 -17.90 16.51
N ASP A 50 -9.19 -18.36 16.57
CA ASP A 50 -10.33 -17.59 16.09
C ASP A 50 -10.47 -16.39 17.03
N ASP A 51 -10.06 -15.17 16.62
CA ASP A 51 -10.43 -13.87 17.23
C ASP A 51 -9.46 -12.70 16.88
N VAL A 52 -8.94 -12.60 15.65
CA VAL A 52 -8.24 -11.40 15.18
C VAL A 52 -9.23 -10.40 14.61
N ASP A 53 -9.24 -9.18 15.14
CA ASP A 53 -10.02 -8.06 14.62
C ASP A 53 -9.12 -7.07 13.87
N VAL A 54 -9.58 -6.56 12.73
CA VAL A 54 -8.88 -5.54 11.96
C VAL A 54 -9.60 -4.20 12.07
N LEU A 55 -8.99 -3.26 12.81
CA LEU A 55 -9.55 -1.94 13.07
C LEU A 55 -8.93 -0.86 12.17
N ILE A 56 -9.76 -0.19 11.37
CA ILE A 56 -9.32 0.87 10.46
C ILE A 56 -9.25 2.21 11.21
N CYS A 57 -8.09 2.87 11.18
CA CYS A 57 -7.89 4.18 11.82
C CYS A 57 -8.37 5.36 10.94
N GLY A 58 -8.30 5.28 9.62
CA GLY A 58 -8.66 6.39 8.73
C GLY A 58 -7.50 7.34 8.44
N GLY A 59 -6.32 6.78 8.17
CA GLY A 59 -5.12 7.45 7.68
C GLY A 59 -3.93 7.34 8.63
N ARG A 60 -2.71 7.48 8.07
CA ARG A 60 -1.45 7.47 8.82
C ARG A 60 -1.44 8.40 10.03
N PRO A 61 -1.83 9.70 9.94
CA PRO A 61 -1.74 10.58 11.10
C PRO A 61 -2.50 10.03 12.32
N LYS A 62 -3.68 9.46 12.07
CA LYS A 62 -4.51 8.88 13.13
C LYS A 62 -3.89 7.61 13.70
N LEU A 63 -3.40 6.71 12.84
CA LEU A 63 -2.71 5.49 13.26
C LEU A 63 -1.51 5.82 14.15
N LEU A 64 -0.67 6.77 13.74
CA LEU A 64 0.51 7.20 14.50
C LEU A 64 0.12 7.84 15.84
N ASN A 65 -0.91 8.70 15.86
CA ASN A 65 -1.41 9.30 17.10
C ASN A 65 -1.92 8.23 18.10
N VAL A 66 -2.63 7.21 17.62
CA VAL A 66 -3.06 6.08 18.47
C VAL A 66 -1.86 5.25 18.92
N PHE A 67 -0.88 5.02 18.04
CA PHE A 67 0.36 4.32 18.38
C PHE A 67 1.13 5.01 19.51
N GLU A 68 1.25 6.34 19.51
CA GLU A 68 1.90 7.07 20.61
C GLU A 68 1.16 6.91 21.95
N ARG A 69 -0.16 6.69 21.88
CA ARG A 69 -1.04 6.46 23.02
C ARG A 69 -1.15 4.99 23.44
N ARG A 70 -0.38 4.07 22.83
CA ARG A 70 -0.40 2.61 23.13
C ARG A 70 -0.19 2.25 24.60
N HIS A 71 0.45 3.14 25.36
CA HIS A 71 0.64 2.97 26.80
C HIS A 71 -0.68 3.07 27.60
N GLU A 72 -1.76 3.59 27.02
CA GLU A 72 -3.09 3.70 27.63
C GLU A 72 -3.89 2.39 27.57
N PHE A 73 -3.53 1.45 26.70
CA PHE A 73 -4.24 0.18 26.47
C PHE A 73 -3.27 -1.03 26.47
N LYS A 74 -2.35 -1.06 27.42
CA LYS A 74 -1.30 -2.10 27.52
C LYS A 74 -1.82 -3.54 27.69
N ASN A 75 -3.07 -3.70 28.11
CA ASN A 75 -3.68 -5.01 28.34
C ASN A 75 -4.23 -5.62 27.05
N THR A 76 -4.23 -4.86 25.95
CA THR A 76 -4.75 -5.27 24.65
C THR A 76 -3.58 -5.67 23.76
N LYS A 77 -3.67 -6.86 23.18
CA LYS A 77 -2.67 -7.36 22.24
C LYS A 77 -2.91 -6.69 20.88
N THR A 78 -2.22 -5.59 20.63
CA THR A 78 -2.45 -4.75 19.45
C THR A 78 -1.22 -4.65 18.58
N VAL A 79 -1.35 -5.01 17.30
CA VAL A 79 -0.31 -4.82 16.28
C VAL A 79 -0.74 -3.67 15.36
N PHE A 80 0.21 -2.82 14.99
CA PHE A 80 -0.03 -1.71 14.07
C PHE A 80 0.57 -2.08 12.71
N LEU A 81 -0.19 -1.86 11.64
CA LEU A 81 0.22 -2.09 10.26
C LEU A 81 0.06 -0.79 9.46
N ALA A 82 1.12 -0.42 8.74
CA ALA A 82 1.19 0.80 7.96
C ALA A 82 1.85 0.59 6.60
N ASP A 83 1.44 1.37 5.61
CA ASP A 83 2.18 1.49 4.36
C ASP A 83 3.51 2.22 4.59
N LYS A 84 4.56 1.89 3.85
CA LYS A 84 5.79 2.71 3.91
C LYS A 84 5.61 4.08 3.28
N ASP A 85 4.83 4.19 2.21
CA ASP A 85 4.63 5.41 1.43
C ASP A 85 6.00 6.05 1.13
N MET A 86 6.14 7.37 1.29
CA MET A 86 7.42 8.07 1.12
C MET A 86 8.53 7.64 2.07
N TRP A 87 8.24 7.00 3.21
CA TRP A 87 9.27 6.41 4.06
C TRP A 87 10.00 5.23 3.40
N PHE A 88 9.49 4.70 2.28
CA PHE A 88 10.25 3.80 1.43
C PHE A 88 11.55 4.43 0.92
N PHE A 89 11.55 5.74 0.64
CA PHE A 89 12.69 6.46 0.06
C PHE A 89 13.58 7.16 1.09
N VAL A 90 13.03 7.55 2.24
CA VAL A 90 13.76 8.30 3.28
C VAL A 90 14.04 7.48 4.55
N GLY A 91 13.49 6.27 4.63
CA GLY A 91 13.56 5.43 5.82
C GLY A 91 12.42 5.70 6.80
N VAL A 92 12.03 4.66 7.53
CA VAL A 92 11.04 4.76 8.61
C VAL A 92 11.69 5.38 9.85
N PRO A 93 11.07 6.38 10.50
CA PRO A 93 11.57 6.94 11.76
C PRO A 93 11.68 5.87 12.86
N ARG A 94 12.75 5.93 13.66
CA ARG A 94 13.09 4.88 14.63
C ARG A 94 12.02 4.69 15.70
N GLU A 95 11.36 5.76 16.11
CA GLU A 95 10.26 5.76 17.07
C GLU A 95 9.09 4.86 16.64
N TYR A 96 8.94 4.62 15.32
CA TYR A 96 7.90 3.79 14.74
C TYR A 96 8.37 2.36 14.40
N GLU A 97 9.57 1.94 14.81
CA GLU A 97 10.14 0.61 14.49
C GLU A 97 9.29 -0.59 14.95
N LYS A 98 8.35 -0.37 15.87
CA LYS A 98 7.42 -1.40 16.38
C LYS A 98 6.16 -1.54 15.53
N ILE A 99 5.90 -0.64 14.60
CA ILE A 99 4.84 -0.78 13.61
C ILE A 99 5.34 -1.76 12.53
N VAL A 100 4.47 -2.66 12.10
CA VAL A 100 4.72 -3.52 10.93
C VAL A 100 4.48 -2.66 9.69
N PHE A 101 5.44 -2.65 8.76
CA PHE A 101 5.30 -1.90 7.52
C PHE A 101 5.25 -2.84 6.31
N THR A 102 4.58 -2.39 5.26
CA THR A 102 4.63 -3.04 3.94
C THR A 102 6.07 -3.16 3.42
N ASP A 103 6.34 -4.16 2.56
CA ASP A 103 7.65 -4.30 1.93
C ASP A 103 7.90 -3.19 0.91
N GLY A 104 6.93 -2.96 0.02
CA GLY A 104 6.90 -1.85 -0.93
C GLY A 104 6.28 -0.57 -0.36
N TYR A 105 6.02 0.38 -1.26
CA TYR A 105 5.43 1.68 -0.99
C TYR A 105 4.04 1.58 -0.33
N SER A 106 3.22 0.61 -0.73
CA SER A 106 1.87 0.39 -0.20
C SER A 106 1.51 -1.08 -0.21
N ILE A 107 0.42 -1.47 0.47
CA ILE A 107 -0.03 -2.87 0.50
C ILE A 107 -0.31 -3.40 -0.93
N GLU A 108 -0.77 -2.56 -1.85
CA GLU A 108 -0.94 -2.94 -3.26
C GLU A 108 0.38 -3.38 -3.92
N ASN A 109 1.52 -2.83 -3.51
CA ASN A 109 2.82 -3.26 -4.02
C ASN A 109 3.18 -4.66 -3.56
N ASP A 110 2.80 -5.01 -2.33
CA ASP A 110 3.02 -6.34 -1.77
C ASP A 110 2.09 -7.36 -2.43
N LEU A 111 0.92 -6.92 -2.92
CA LEU A 111 0.00 -7.72 -3.74
C LEU A 111 0.44 -7.86 -5.21
N TYR A 112 1.32 -6.99 -5.72
CA TYR A 112 1.71 -6.99 -7.12
C TYR A 112 2.81 -8.02 -7.43
N ILE A 113 2.41 -9.17 -7.98
CA ILE A 113 3.29 -10.27 -8.39
C ILE A 113 3.58 -10.16 -9.90
N GLU A 114 4.66 -9.45 -10.26
CA GLU A 114 4.99 -9.12 -11.66
C GLU A 114 4.98 -10.34 -12.61
N PRO A 115 5.65 -11.48 -12.32
CA PRO A 115 5.68 -12.59 -13.27
C PRO A 115 4.30 -13.16 -13.59
N ASN A 116 3.33 -12.96 -12.70
CA ASN A 116 1.96 -13.42 -12.86
C ASN A 116 1.12 -12.37 -13.58
N PHE A 117 1.21 -11.11 -13.18
CA PHE A 117 0.44 -10.03 -13.82
C PHE A 117 0.91 -9.74 -15.25
N ASN A 118 2.23 -9.82 -15.52
CA ASN A 118 2.75 -9.62 -16.87
C ASN A 118 2.31 -10.72 -17.86
N ARG A 119 1.89 -11.90 -17.39
CA ARG A 119 1.32 -12.95 -18.25
C ARG A 119 -0.04 -12.55 -18.81
N PHE A 120 -0.73 -11.59 -18.19
CA PHE A 120 -1.95 -11.04 -18.74
C PHE A 120 -1.69 -10.04 -19.86
N LEU A 121 -0.46 -9.58 -20.10
CA LEU A 121 -0.14 -8.66 -21.18
C LEU A 121 0.15 -9.42 -22.48
N ASP A 122 -0.33 -8.87 -23.60
CA ASP A 122 0.01 -9.40 -24.92
C ASP A 122 1.42 -8.94 -25.31
N LYS A 123 2.08 -9.69 -26.20
CA LYS A 123 3.46 -9.36 -26.65
C LYS A 123 3.60 -7.91 -27.15
N GLY A 124 2.54 -7.36 -27.77
CA GLY A 124 2.52 -5.98 -28.26
C GLY A 124 2.28 -4.92 -27.17
N ASP A 125 1.71 -5.32 -26.03
CA ASP A 125 1.43 -4.44 -24.90
C ASP A 125 2.58 -4.38 -23.91
N VAL A 126 3.38 -5.45 -23.77
CA VAL A 126 4.54 -5.49 -22.86
C VAL A 126 5.45 -4.26 -23.04
N LYS A 127 5.84 -3.94 -24.27
CA LYS A 127 6.69 -2.77 -24.54
C LYS A 127 6.02 -1.43 -24.22
N LYS A 128 4.70 -1.34 -24.41
CA LYS A 128 3.94 -0.11 -24.13
C LYS A 128 3.73 0.08 -22.63
N PHE A 129 3.51 -1.02 -21.91
CA PHE A 129 3.44 -1.04 -20.46
C PHE A 129 4.78 -0.65 -19.87
N ASP A 130 5.88 -1.25 -20.32
CA ASP A 130 7.24 -0.90 -19.88
C ASP A 130 7.56 0.59 -20.12
N ASN A 131 7.27 1.12 -21.31
CA ASN A 131 7.41 2.55 -21.57
C ASN A 131 6.56 3.41 -20.62
N LEU A 132 5.31 3.02 -20.33
CA LEU A 132 4.48 3.72 -19.37
C LEU A 132 5.07 3.68 -17.96
N ILE A 133 5.68 2.55 -17.54
CA ILE A 133 6.38 2.45 -16.26
C ILE A 133 7.57 3.40 -16.21
N ILE A 134 8.36 3.53 -17.27
CA ILE A 134 9.48 4.51 -17.34
C ILE A 134 8.96 5.95 -17.15
N GLU A 135 7.87 6.31 -17.82
CA GLU A 135 7.26 7.64 -17.72
C GLU A 135 6.69 7.90 -16.33
N LEU A 136 6.06 6.89 -15.72
CA LEU A 136 5.59 6.97 -14.33
C LEU A 136 6.74 7.06 -13.34
N SER A 137 7.82 6.31 -13.51
CA SER A 137 9.04 6.42 -12.70
C SER A 137 9.67 7.79 -12.81
N THR A 138 9.67 8.39 -14.00
CA THR A 138 10.13 9.77 -14.20
C THR A 138 9.29 10.78 -13.41
N TRP A 139 7.96 10.63 -13.44
CA TRP A 139 7.10 11.48 -12.62
C TRP A 139 7.26 11.23 -11.12
N PHE A 140 7.37 9.97 -10.72
CA PHE A 140 7.45 9.61 -9.31
C PHE A 140 8.79 10.04 -8.70
N ALA A 141 9.89 9.97 -9.44
CA ALA A 141 11.20 10.47 -9.01
C ALA A 141 11.15 11.98 -8.71
N PHE A 142 10.41 12.75 -9.50
CA PHE A 142 10.16 14.15 -9.20
C PHE A 142 9.37 14.35 -7.90
N GLU A 143 8.31 13.57 -7.65
CA GLU A 143 7.54 13.66 -6.40
C GLU A 143 8.36 13.21 -5.18
N VAL A 144 9.23 12.21 -5.33
CA VAL A 144 10.17 11.78 -4.28
C VAL A 144 11.18 12.89 -3.97
N ASN A 145 11.73 13.55 -4.99
CA ASN A 145 12.66 14.66 -4.78
C ASN A 145 11.98 15.85 -4.12
N ARG A 146 10.75 16.18 -4.54
CA ARG A 146 9.91 17.18 -3.86
C ARG A 146 9.69 16.81 -2.39
N TYR A 147 9.34 15.56 -2.10
CA TYR A 147 9.14 15.11 -0.72
C TYR A 147 10.39 15.26 0.14
N LYS A 148 11.56 14.90 -0.40
CA LYS A 148 12.85 15.06 0.31
C LYS A 148 13.17 16.53 0.62
N GLU A 149 12.75 17.46 -0.25
CA GLU A 149 13.01 18.89 -0.09
C GLU A 149 11.98 19.59 0.82
N THR A 150 10.69 19.26 0.70
CA THR A 150 9.60 20.02 1.32
C THR A 150 8.81 19.24 2.36
N GLY A 151 8.96 17.90 2.40
CA GLY A 151 8.11 17.00 3.19
C GLY A 151 6.73 16.75 2.60
N ASP A 152 6.43 17.24 1.39
CA ASP A 152 5.13 17.10 0.71
C ASP A 152 5.26 16.42 -0.66
N SER A 153 4.24 15.66 -1.05
CA SER A 153 4.18 14.99 -2.36
C SER A 153 2.74 14.80 -2.82
N GLN A 154 2.55 14.73 -4.14
CA GLN A 154 1.23 14.56 -4.74
C GLN A 154 1.13 13.24 -5.50
N CYS A 155 1.16 12.15 -4.76
CA CYS A 155 1.19 10.80 -5.34
C CYS A 155 -0.19 10.16 -5.54
N ASP A 156 -1.31 10.83 -5.16
CA ASP A 156 -2.68 10.32 -5.40
C ASP A 156 -3.30 10.87 -6.68
N ILE A 157 -2.56 10.78 -7.78
CA ILE A 157 -3.00 11.27 -9.09
C ILE A 157 -3.18 10.07 -10.00
N HIS A 158 -4.33 10.00 -10.70
CA HIS A 158 -4.64 8.88 -11.60
C HIS A 158 -3.70 8.85 -12.81
N VAL A 159 -3.32 7.65 -13.27
CA VAL A 159 -2.40 7.47 -14.41
C VAL A 159 -2.89 8.09 -15.72
N ASP A 160 -4.21 8.22 -15.91
CA ASP A 160 -4.80 8.93 -17.06
C ASP A 160 -4.57 10.45 -17.04
N ILE A 161 -4.32 11.03 -15.87
CA ILE A 161 -3.98 12.45 -15.75
C ILE A 161 -2.47 12.64 -15.99
N ILE A 162 -1.65 11.74 -15.42
CA ILE A 162 -0.19 11.81 -15.50
C ILE A 162 0.28 11.49 -16.93
N CYS A 163 -0.16 10.35 -17.47
CA CYS A 163 0.28 9.80 -18.74
C CYS A 163 -0.93 9.38 -19.63
N PRO A 164 -1.80 10.30 -20.09
CA PRO A 164 -3.00 9.96 -20.87
C PRO A 164 -2.70 9.14 -22.14
N ASN A 165 -1.55 9.38 -22.77
CA ASN A 165 -1.12 8.72 -24.01
C ASN A 165 0.12 7.82 -23.82
N ASN A 166 0.28 7.24 -22.62
CA ASN A 166 1.46 6.46 -22.21
C ASN A 166 2.78 7.26 -22.18
N THR A 167 2.71 8.58 -22.22
CA THR A 167 3.83 9.52 -22.07
C THR A 167 3.40 10.61 -21.10
N LEU A 168 4.35 11.16 -20.34
CA LEU A 168 4.09 12.20 -19.36
C LEU A 168 3.45 13.44 -20.03
N CYS A 169 2.27 13.83 -19.55
CA CYS A 169 1.47 14.89 -20.15
C CYS A 169 2.14 16.27 -19.99
N PRO A 170 2.40 17.03 -21.09
CA PRO A 170 3.00 18.36 -21.00
C PRO A 170 2.21 19.35 -20.14
N ASP A 171 0.89 19.37 -20.27
CA ASP A 171 0.01 20.26 -19.49
C ASP A 171 0.05 19.89 -17.99
N PHE A 172 0.13 18.59 -17.70
CA PHE A 172 0.30 18.11 -16.32
C PHE A 172 1.65 18.55 -15.74
N LYS A 173 2.74 18.40 -16.50
CA LYS A 173 4.08 18.86 -16.11
C LYS A 173 4.08 20.36 -15.80
N GLN A 174 3.43 21.17 -16.64
CA GLN A 174 3.32 22.61 -16.40
C GLN A 174 2.54 22.90 -15.11
N ARG A 175 1.40 22.24 -14.89
CA ARG A 175 0.56 22.45 -13.70
C ARG A 175 1.28 22.18 -12.38
N ILE A 176 2.17 21.19 -12.36
CA ILE A 176 2.91 20.79 -11.16
C ILE A 176 4.29 21.44 -11.05
N ASN A 177 4.64 22.37 -11.95
CA ASN A 177 5.98 22.95 -12.04
C ASN A 177 7.08 21.87 -12.10
N PHE A 178 6.90 20.89 -12.99
CA PHE A 178 7.76 19.73 -13.10
C PHE A 178 9.20 20.10 -13.42
N VAL A 179 10.13 19.56 -12.64
CA VAL A 179 11.57 19.62 -12.89
C VAL A 179 12.04 18.20 -13.19
N ASN A 180 12.81 18.03 -14.26
CA ASN A 180 13.31 16.70 -14.60
C ASN A 180 14.20 16.19 -13.45
N PRO A 181 13.89 15.02 -12.86
CA PRO A 181 14.76 14.40 -11.87
C PRO A 181 16.05 13.89 -12.52
N SER A 182 17.03 13.51 -11.70
CA SER A 182 18.25 12.89 -12.20
C SER A 182 17.94 11.53 -12.83
N GLN A 183 18.74 11.11 -13.83
CA GLN A 183 18.56 9.78 -14.42
C GLN A 183 18.75 8.67 -13.39
N GLU A 184 19.65 8.86 -12.41
CA GLU A 184 19.87 7.93 -11.31
C GLU A 184 18.60 7.71 -10.46
N ASP A 185 17.88 8.78 -10.13
CA ASP A 185 16.62 8.69 -9.37
C ASP A 185 15.54 7.94 -10.19
N VAL A 186 15.47 8.22 -11.50
CA VAL A 186 14.52 7.53 -12.39
C VAL A 186 14.85 6.04 -12.51
N ASP A 187 16.11 5.71 -12.73
CA ASP A 187 16.59 4.33 -12.87
C ASP A 187 16.37 3.54 -11.58
N PHE A 188 16.59 4.16 -10.41
CA PHE A 188 16.30 3.54 -9.12
C PHE A 188 14.82 3.12 -9.01
N ILE A 189 13.91 4.05 -9.31
CA ILE A 189 12.47 3.77 -9.23
C ILE A 189 12.05 2.76 -10.29
N TYR A 190 12.54 2.91 -11.52
CA TYR A 190 12.23 1.98 -12.61
C TYR A 190 12.71 0.56 -12.30
N HIS A 191 13.94 0.36 -11.84
CA HIS A 191 14.45 -0.98 -11.54
C HIS A 191 13.76 -1.65 -10.35
N GLN A 192 13.08 -0.89 -9.49
CA GLN A 192 12.30 -1.42 -8.37
C GLN A 192 10.82 -1.04 -8.45
N TYR A 193 10.28 -0.77 -9.64
CA TYR A 193 8.96 -0.13 -9.80
C TYR A 193 7.82 -0.86 -9.09
N ILE A 194 7.92 -2.20 -9.00
CA ILE A 194 6.97 -3.05 -8.29
C ILE A 194 6.83 -2.64 -6.82
N ARG A 195 7.95 -2.25 -6.19
CA ARG A 195 8.01 -1.84 -4.79
C ARG A 195 7.97 -0.33 -4.62
N ALA A 196 8.55 0.42 -5.56
CA ALA A 196 8.79 1.85 -5.42
C ALA A 196 7.63 2.73 -5.91
N LEU A 197 7.02 2.42 -7.05
CA LEU A 197 5.86 3.20 -7.53
C LEU A 197 4.67 2.95 -6.61
N ARG A 198 3.82 3.96 -6.38
CA ARG A 198 2.57 3.75 -5.65
C ARG A 198 1.75 2.62 -6.29
N GLY A 199 1.40 1.59 -5.51
CA GLY A 199 0.77 0.38 -6.02
C GLY A 199 -0.55 0.62 -6.74
N LYS A 200 -1.35 1.59 -6.28
CA LYS A 200 -2.57 2.04 -6.98
C LYS A 200 -2.29 2.56 -8.40
N ASN A 201 -1.21 3.32 -8.61
CA ASN A 201 -0.81 3.75 -9.95
C ASN A 201 -0.32 2.57 -10.80
N LEU A 202 0.40 1.62 -10.19
CA LEU A 202 0.85 0.42 -10.88
C LEU A 202 -0.33 -0.44 -11.37
N PHE A 203 -1.36 -0.64 -10.54
CA PHE A 203 -2.58 -1.34 -10.97
C PHE A 203 -3.37 -0.57 -12.03
N GLN A 204 -3.47 0.77 -11.92
CA GLN A 204 -4.09 1.60 -12.96
C GLN A 204 -3.36 1.48 -14.31
N ALA A 205 -2.03 1.52 -14.29
CA ALA A 205 -1.20 1.32 -15.48
C ALA A 205 -1.46 -0.05 -16.12
N LEU A 206 -1.53 -1.12 -15.31
CA LEU A 206 -1.83 -2.46 -15.80
C LEU A 206 -3.25 -2.56 -16.38
N LEU A 207 -4.25 -2.06 -15.67
CA LEU A 207 -5.66 -2.08 -16.08
C LEU A 207 -5.91 -1.42 -17.43
N ARG A 208 -5.15 -0.38 -17.76
CA ARG A 208 -5.25 0.27 -19.07
C ARG A 208 -5.02 -0.68 -20.25
N PHE A 209 -4.18 -1.71 -20.07
CA PHE A 209 -3.91 -2.71 -21.11
C PHE A 209 -4.84 -3.94 -21.01
N LEU A 210 -5.45 -4.16 -19.84
CA LEU A 210 -6.35 -5.29 -19.62
C LEU A 210 -7.82 -4.99 -19.95
N THR A 211 -8.25 -3.73 -19.86
CA THR A 211 -9.64 -3.30 -20.14
C THR A 211 -9.95 -3.10 -21.63
N ARG A 212 -8.96 -3.25 -22.52
CA ARG A 212 -9.14 -3.17 -23.99
C ARG A 212 -9.53 -4.51 -24.61
N ARG A 213 -9.90 -5.49 -23.78
CA ARG A 213 -10.06 -6.91 -24.11
C ARG A 213 -11.53 -7.32 -23.98
N THR A 214 -11.85 -8.51 -24.48
CA THR A 214 -13.20 -9.10 -24.38
C THR A 214 -13.64 -9.39 -22.94
N SER A 215 -12.69 -9.65 -22.04
CA SER A 215 -12.93 -9.78 -20.60
C SER A 215 -12.30 -8.59 -19.87
N ASN A 216 -13.13 -7.78 -19.22
CA ASN A 216 -12.68 -6.61 -18.46
C ASN A 216 -12.26 -7.02 -17.05
N TYR A 217 -11.09 -6.53 -16.62
CA TYR A 217 -10.64 -6.62 -15.24
C TYR A 217 -10.95 -5.31 -14.52
N SER A 218 -11.36 -5.39 -13.26
CA SER A 218 -11.39 -4.26 -12.34
C SER A 218 -10.17 -4.29 -11.41
N GLN A 219 -9.86 -3.16 -10.76
CA GLN A 219 -8.81 -3.11 -9.74
C GLN A 219 -9.08 -4.12 -8.62
N ALA A 220 -10.31 -4.21 -8.14
CA ALA A 220 -10.71 -5.16 -7.11
C ALA A 220 -10.41 -6.61 -7.52
N ASN A 221 -10.63 -6.99 -8.79
CA ASN A 221 -10.29 -8.33 -9.27
C ASN A 221 -8.78 -8.59 -9.24
N LEU A 222 -7.96 -7.59 -9.60
CA LEU A 222 -6.50 -7.76 -9.59
C LEU A 222 -5.96 -7.85 -8.16
N LEU A 223 -6.51 -7.06 -7.23
CA LEU A 223 -6.16 -7.14 -5.81
C LEU A 223 -6.54 -8.51 -5.23
N GLU A 224 -7.75 -9.00 -5.53
CA GLU A 224 -8.19 -10.33 -5.10
C GLU A 224 -7.31 -11.45 -5.67
N LEU A 225 -6.90 -11.36 -6.94
CA LEU A 225 -5.95 -12.31 -7.52
C LEU A 225 -4.62 -12.32 -6.77
N GLY A 226 -4.04 -11.13 -6.52
CA GLY A 226 -2.76 -10.99 -5.82
C GLY A 226 -2.81 -11.39 -4.35
N ALA A 227 -3.98 -11.27 -3.72
CA ALA A 227 -4.20 -11.66 -2.33
C ALA A 227 -4.45 -13.18 -2.21
N ARG A 228 -5.45 -13.71 -2.91
CA ARG A 228 -6.02 -15.04 -2.62
C ARG A 228 -5.66 -16.15 -3.61
N VAL A 229 -5.39 -15.80 -4.87
CA VAL A 229 -5.30 -16.79 -5.96
C VAL A 229 -3.86 -17.11 -6.31
N LEU A 230 -3.01 -16.09 -6.31
CA LEU A 230 -1.61 -16.22 -6.66
C LEU A 230 -0.78 -16.44 -5.39
N ALA A 231 0.17 -17.38 -5.44
CA ALA A 231 1.14 -17.54 -4.36
C ALA A 231 1.92 -16.22 -4.17
N ASN A 232 1.85 -15.65 -2.98
CA ASN A 232 2.39 -14.33 -2.69
C ASN A 232 3.33 -14.33 -1.47
N PRO A 233 4.64 -14.59 -1.69
CA PRO A 233 5.62 -14.63 -0.60
C PRO A 233 5.74 -13.33 0.19
N ARG A 234 5.42 -12.16 -0.40
CA ARG A 234 5.48 -10.89 0.33
C ARG A 234 4.36 -10.78 1.36
N MET A 235 3.16 -11.23 1.00
CA MET A 235 2.04 -11.32 1.93
C MET A 235 2.32 -12.33 3.03
N ASP A 236 2.91 -13.48 2.70
CA ASP A 236 3.30 -14.48 3.71
C ASP A 236 4.28 -13.89 4.74
N ILE A 237 5.27 -13.12 4.27
CA ILE A 237 6.24 -12.42 5.14
C ILE A 237 5.54 -11.34 5.99
N LEU A 238 4.61 -10.60 5.41
CA LEU A 238 3.86 -9.56 6.12
C LEU A 238 3.01 -10.16 7.23
N VAL A 239 2.23 -11.19 6.92
CA VAL A 239 1.41 -11.93 7.89
C VAL A 239 2.28 -12.52 8.98
N LYS A 240 3.41 -13.16 8.63
CA LYS A 240 4.35 -13.68 9.62
C LYS A 240 4.88 -12.57 10.54
N SER A 241 5.21 -11.40 9.99
CA SER A 241 5.67 -10.26 10.79
C SER A 241 4.60 -9.79 11.79
N ILE A 242 3.32 -9.80 11.39
CA ILE A 242 2.20 -9.49 12.30
C ILE A 242 2.11 -10.55 13.41
N VAL A 243 2.17 -11.83 13.07
CA VAL A 243 2.13 -12.94 14.03
C VAL A 243 3.29 -12.87 15.01
N ASP A 244 4.52 -12.65 14.54
CA ASP A 244 5.70 -12.50 15.37
C ASP A 244 5.53 -11.35 16.37
N ARG A 245 4.88 -10.23 15.99
CA ARG A 245 4.54 -9.14 16.92
C ARG A 245 3.49 -9.53 17.95
N PHE A 246 2.49 -10.34 17.60
CA PHE A 246 1.54 -10.84 18.59
C PHE A 246 2.22 -11.75 19.63
N GLN A 247 3.21 -12.54 19.24
CA GLN A 247 3.98 -13.40 20.14
C GLN A 247 4.84 -12.61 21.14
N GLU A 248 5.22 -11.36 20.84
CA GLU A 248 5.92 -10.49 21.80
C GLU A 248 5.07 -10.15 23.05
N TYR A 249 3.75 -10.33 22.98
CA TYR A 249 2.84 -10.12 24.12
C TYR A 249 2.80 -11.30 25.11
N GLY A 250 3.49 -12.41 24.82
CA GLY A 250 3.39 -13.68 25.56
C GLY A 250 2.03 -14.36 25.36
#